data_AF-A0A7Y7M980-F1
#
_entry.id   AF-A0A7Y7M980-F1
#
_cell.length_a   1.000
_cell.length_b   1.000
_cell.length_c   1.000
_cell.angle_alpha   90.00
_cell.angle_beta   90.00
_cell.angle_gamma   90.00
#
_symmetry.space_group_name_H-M   'P 1'
#
loop_
_entity.id
_entity.type
_entity.pdbx_description
1 polymer ?
#
loop_
_entity_poly.entity_id
_entity_poly.type
_entity_poly.pdbx_seq_one_letter_code
_entity_poly.pdbx_strand_id
1 'polypeptide(L)'
;MQWTMLGVLTVAVVCPLTMLHLPAALLMGAIGAGILQALLEGSVRVAPLPFALAQGIVGCMIGRGLRPSILHEVARNWPLFLGGVLFAIVAGIVLGWMLMRLRVLPGTTALWGISPGAATAMVLMADAFGADSRLVGFMQYMRVLCVALTASLVARWWGVDMGHRPPVIWFPPLPVPQFAVTLGLIGGGVVLARRLAVPAGALLLPLALGVAAQDGGGL
;
A
#
# COMPACT_ATOMS: atom_id res chain seq x y z
N MET A 1 22.04 -11.64 -4.79
CA MET A 1 21.46 -12.68 -3.91
C MET A 1 20.25 -12.19 -3.11
N GLN A 2 20.20 -10.95 -2.61
CA GLN A 2 19.05 -10.47 -1.84
C GLN A 2 17.72 -10.42 -2.63
N TRP A 3 17.77 -10.07 -3.93
CA TRP A 3 16.59 -10.08 -4.81
C TRP A 3 16.04 -11.47 -5.11
N THR A 4 16.93 -12.46 -5.27
CA THR A 4 16.53 -13.86 -5.49
C THR A 4 15.89 -14.43 -4.22
N MET A 5 16.44 -14.09 -3.04
CA MET A 5 15.84 -14.46 -1.75
C MET A 5 14.45 -13.84 -1.56
N LEU A 6 14.29 -12.55 -1.89
CA LEU A 6 12.98 -11.87 -1.85
C LEU A 6 11.95 -12.57 -2.77
N GLY A 7 12.37 -12.91 -3.99
CA GLY A 7 11.52 -13.60 -4.96
C GLY A 7 11.09 -14.98 -4.47
N VAL A 8 12.03 -15.81 -4.01
CA VAL A 8 11.74 -17.15 -3.47
C VAL A 8 10.79 -17.07 -2.28
N LEU A 9 11.06 -16.15 -1.35
CA LEU A 9 10.24 -15.96 -0.16
C LEU A 9 8.83 -15.46 -0.49
N THR A 10 8.71 -14.56 -1.47
CA THR A 10 7.42 -14.10 -1.98
C THR A 10 6.62 -15.26 -2.57
N VAL A 11 7.24 -16.09 -3.42
CA VAL A 11 6.57 -17.27 -3.99
C VAL A 11 6.14 -18.25 -2.89
N ALA A 12 7.01 -18.49 -1.90
CA ALA A 12 6.74 -19.39 -0.78
C ALA A 12 5.55 -18.92 0.10
N VAL A 13 5.37 -17.61 0.28
CA VAL A 13 4.23 -17.06 1.04
C VAL A 13 2.98 -16.92 0.17
N VAL A 14 3.11 -16.50 -1.09
CA VAL A 14 1.99 -16.32 -2.02
C VAL A 14 1.29 -17.65 -2.32
N CYS A 15 2.04 -18.72 -2.60
CA CYS A 15 1.48 -20.00 -3.01
C CYS A 15 0.42 -20.56 -2.02
N PRO A 16 0.71 -20.72 -0.72
CA PRO A 16 -0.29 -21.17 0.25
C PRO A 16 -1.45 -20.17 0.42
N LEU A 17 -1.19 -18.86 0.37
CA LEU A 17 -2.26 -17.86 0.46
C LEU A 17 -3.22 -17.92 -0.73
N THR A 18 -2.70 -18.22 -1.93
CA THR A 18 -3.53 -18.42 -3.13
C THR A 18 -4.33 -19.71 -3.05
N MET A 19 -3.78 -20.79 -2.47
CA MET A 19 -4.53 -22.02 -2.21
C MET A 19 -5.69 -21.81 -1.23
N LEU A 20 -5.51 -20.93 -0.24
CA LEU A 20 -6.57 -20.54 0.70
C LEU A 20 -7.60 -19.55 0.11
N HIS A 21 -7.49 -19.24 -1.19
CA HIS A 21 -8.36 -18.33 -1.94
C HIS A 21 -8.48 -16.94 -1.27
N LEU A 22 -7.40 -16.47 -0.65
CA LEU A 22 -7.44 -15.19 0.03
C LEU A 22 -7.40 -14.03 -0.99
N PRO A 23 -8.33 -13.05 -0.89
CA PRO A 23 -8.54 -12.02 -1.91
C PRO A 23 -7.35 -11.07 -2.13
N ALA A 24 -6.35 -11.07 -1.24
CA ALA A 24 -5.14 -10.24 -1.31
C ALA A 24 -3.83 -11.05 -1.26
N ALA A 25 -3.86 -12.35 -1.62
CA ALA A 25 -2.72 -13.26 -1.47
C ALA A 25 -1.39 -12.72 -2.04
N LEU A 26 -1.42 -12.10 -3.22
CA LEU A 26 -0.23 -11.52 -3.87
C LEU A 26 0.36 -10.35 -3.07
N LEU A 27 -0.49 -9.43 -2.62
CA LEU A 27 -0.08 -8.25 -1.87
C LEU A 27 0.42 -8.63 -0.48
N MET A 28 -0.30 -9.53 0.20
CA MET A 28 0.10 -10.04 1.51
C MET A 28 1.40 -10.84 1.43
N GLY A 29 1.59 -11.65 0.39
CA GLY A 29 2.81 -12.41 0.19
C GLY A 29 4.03 -11.53 -0.09
N ALA A 30 3.89 -10.47 -0.90
CA ALA A 30 4.96 -9.52 -1.16
C ALA A 30 5.35 -8.71 0.10
N ILE A 31 4.37 -8.23 0.86
CA ILE A 31 4.62 -7.51 2.12
C ILE A 31 5.24 -8.45 3.16
N GLY A 32 4.69 -9.65 3.33
CA GLY A 32 5.19 -10.66 4.25
C GLY A 32 6.63 -11.06 3.93
N ALA A 33 6.97 -11.31 2.66
CA ALA A 33 8.34 -11.58 2.25
C ALA A 33 9.28 -10.41 2.53
N GLY A 34 8.85 -9.17 2.28
CA GLY A 34 9.63 -7.98 2.63
C GLY A 34 9.91 -7.88 4.14
N ILE A 35 8.90 -8.16 4.96
CA ILE A 35 9.01 -8.16 6.43
C ILE A 35 9.97 -9.26 6.91
N LEU A 36 9.81 -10.51 6.44
CA LEU A 36 10.71 -11.61 6.81
C LEU A 36 12.15 -11.31 6.37
N GLN A 37 12.35 -10.71 5.19
CA GLN A 37 13.69 -10.32 4.76
C GLN A 37 14.29 -9.21 5.62
N ALA A 38 13.47 -8.26 6.09
CA ALA A 38 13.90 -7.25 7.05
C ALA A 38 14.31 -7.86 8.40
N LEU A 39 13.62 -8.92 8.85
CA LEU A 39 13.99 -9.69 10.05
C LEU A 39 15.30 -10.46 9.88
N LEU A 40 15.57 -10.94 8.66
CA LEU A 40 16.82 -11.63 8.29
C LEU A 40 17.98 -10.65 7.98
N GLU A 41 17.88 -9.40 8.43
CA GLU A 41 18.86 -8.32 8.20
C GLU A 41 19.18 -8.04 6.71
N GLY A 42 18.30 -8.46 5.80
CA GLY A 42 18.47 -8.24 4.37
C GLY A 42 18.16 -6.80 3.97
N SER A 43 19.14 -6.10 3.40
CA SER A 43 18.95 -4.72 2.91
C SER A 43 18.62 -4.66 1.41
N VAL A 44 17.37 -4.92 1.01
CA VAL A 44 16.97 -4.75 -0.40
C VAL A 44 16.85 -3.26 -0.72
N ARG A 45 17.87 -2.72 -1.38
CA ARG A 45 17.84 -1.35 -1.91
C ARG A 45 17.16 -1.35 -3.27
N VAL A 46 16.03 -0.65 -3.37
CA VAL A 46 15.32 -0.44 -4.64
C VAL A 46 15.74 0.91 -5.21
N ALA A 47 16.12 0.92 -6.49
CA ALA A 47 16.42 2.18 -7.17
C ALA A 47 15.15 3.06 -7.28
N PRO A 48 15.27 4.39 -7.21
CA PRO A 48 14.11 5.29 -7.13
C PRO A 48 13.25 5.28 -8.40
N LEU A 49 13.82 4.93 -9.55
CA LEU A 49 13.09 4.88 -10.82
C LEU A 49 12.17 3.64 -10.91
N PRO A 50 12.64 2.40 -10.74
CA PRO A 50 11.77 1.22 -10.66
C PRO A 50 10.65 1.34 -9.62
N PHE A 51 10.97 1.90 -8.45
CA PHE A 51 9.97 2.13 -7.41
C PHE A 51 8.88 3.10 -7.86
N ALA A 52 9.26 4.22 -8.48
CA ALA A 52 8.29 5.20 -9.00
C ALA A 52 7.42 4.62 -10.12
N LEU A 53 7.97 3.80 -11.01
CA LEU A 53 7.21 3.12 -12.06
C LEU A 53 6.20 2.11 -11.47
N ALA A 54 6.61 1.33 -10.47
CA ALA A 54 5.72 0.41 -9.77
C ALA A 54 4.57 1.17 -9.08
N GLN A 55 4.86 2.31 -8.45
CA GLN A 55 3.83 3.20 -7.88
C GLN A 55 2.86 3.72 -8.95
N GLY A 56 3.34 4.06 -10.14
CA GLY A 56 2.48 4.50 -11.23
C GLY A 56 1.58 3.39 -11.76
N ILE A 57 2.10 2.17 -11.90
CA ILE A 57 1.29 0.99 -12.26
C ILE A 57 0.17 0.78 -11.24
N VAL A 58 0.50 0.80 -9.94
CA VAL A 58 -0.48 0.67 -8.85
C VAL A 58 -1.49 1.82 -8.90
N GLY A 59 -1.04 3.06 -9.16
CA GLY A 59 -1.90 4.22 -9.32
C GLY A 59 -2.92 4.04 -10.45
N CYS A 60 -2.49 3.58 -11.62
CA CYS A 60 -3.40 3.26 -12.73
C CYS A 60 -4.37 2.13 -12.38
N MET A 61 -3.91 1.08 -11.68
CA MET A 61 -4.78 -0.03 -11.24
C MET A 61 -5.87 0.45 -10.26
N ILE A 62 -5.51 1.30 -9.30
CA ILE A 62 -6.47 1.89 -8.35
C ILE A 62 -7.43 2.82 -9.08
N GLY A 63 -6.91 3.69 -9.96
CA GLY A 63 -7.71 4.61 -10.76
C GLY A 63 -8.79 3.89 -11.56
N ARG A 64 -8.45 2.75 -12.16
CA ARG A 64 -9.38 1.90 -12.92
C ARG A 64 -10.59 1.40 -12.10
N GLY A 65 -10.44 1.31 -10.78
CA GLY A 65 -11.50 0.92 -9.85
C GLY A 65 -12.30 2.10 -9.29
N LEU A 66 -11.82 3.33 -9.41
CA LEU A 66 -12.51 4.54 -8.96
C LEU A 66 -13.55 4.95 -10.00
N ARG A 67 -14.81 4.62 -9.73
CA ARG A 67 -15.94 5.11 -10.53
C ARG A 67 -16.44 6.45 -9.97
N PRO A 68 -17.02 7.33 -10.81
CA PRO A 68 -17.65 8.58 -10.35
C PRO A 68 -18.70 8.37 -9.25
N SER A 69 -19.40 7.23 -9.27
CA SER A 69 -20.37 6.87 -8.22
C SER A 69 -19.73 6.69 -6.85
N ILE A 70 -18.51 6.16 -6.76
CA ILE A 70 -17.77 6.00 -5.50
C ILE A 70 -17.35 7.37 -4.99
N LEU A 71 -16.86 8.25 -5.87
CA LEU A 71 -16.50 9.62 -5.49
C LEU A 71 -17.71 10.40 -4.98
N HIS A 72 -18.86 10.23 -5.62
CA HIS A 72 -20.11 10.84 -5.17
C HIS A 72 -20.56 10.29 -3.81
N GLU A 73 -20.44 8.98 -3.58
CA GLU A 73 -20.76 8.36 -2.29
C GLU A 73 -19.84 8.86 -1.17
N VAL A 74 -18.54 9.02 -1.46
CA VAL A 74 -17.56 9.59 -0.53
C VAL A 74 -17.88 11.06 -0.24
N ALA A 75 -18.22 11.84 -1.27
CA ALA A 75 -18.60 13.24 -1.10
C ALA A 75 -19.89 13.40 -0.28
N ARG A 76 -20.88 12.52 -0.48
CA ARG A 76 -22.14 12.56 0.26
C ARG A 76 -21.96 12.15 1.73
N ASN A 77 -21.15 11.13 1.99
CA ASN A 77 -20.91 10.60 3.34
C ASN A 77 -19.56 11.04 3.93
N TRP A 78 -19.03 12.18 3.49
CA TRP A 78 -17.71 12.67 3.92
C TRP A 78 -17.53 12.76 5.44
N PRO A 79 -18.54 13.09 6.28
CA PRO A 79 -18.36 13.13 7.73
C PRO A 79 -18.12 11.74 8.32
N LEU A 80 -18.69 10.69 7.71
CA LEU A 80 -18.54 9.30 8.13
C LEU A 80 -17.12 8.81 7.85
N PHE A 81 -16.59 9.10 6.66
CA PHE A 81 -15.19 8.82 6.31
C PHE A 81 -14.22 9.62 7.19
N LEU A 82 -14.47 10.90 7.38
CA LEU A 82 -13.66 11.74 8.26
C LEU A 82 -13.67 11.22 9.70
N GLY A 83 -14.83 10.85 10.22
CA GLY A 83 -14.99 10.26 11.54
C GLY A 83 -14.21 8.96 11.68
N GLY A 84 -14.24 8.08 10.68
CA GLY A 84 -13.44 6.85 10.65
C GLY A 84 -11.93 7.12 10.65
N VAL A 85 -11.46 8.08 9.86
CA VAL A 85 -10.05 8.48 9.82
C VAL A 85 -9.60 9.07 11.15
N LEU A 86 -10.37 9.99 11.72
CA LEU A 86 -10.09 10.59 13.04
C LEU A 86 -10.09 9.53 14.13
N PHE A 87 -11.06 8.61 14.12
CA PHE A 87 -11.13 7.50 15.06
C PHE A 87 -9.87 6.62 14.95
N ALA A 88 -9.46 6.24 13.74
CA ALA A 88 -8.25 5.46 13.54
C ALA A 88 -6.98 6.18 14.03
N ILE A 89 -6.91 7.51 13.82
CA ILE A 89 -5.79 8.33 14.31
C ILE A 89 -5.76 8.35 15.83
N VAL A 90 -6.89 8.67 16.47
CA VAL A 90 -7.00 8.72 17.94
C VAL A 90 -6.72 7.35 18.54
N ALA A 91 -7.30 6.28 17.99
CA ALA A 91 -7.05 4.92 18.44
C ALA A 91 -5.57 4.54 18.34
N GLY A 92 -4.90 4.90 17.23
CA GLY A 92 -3.46 4.70 17.07
C GLY A 92 -2.65 5.45 18.14
N ILE A 93 -2.94 6.73 18.36
CA ILE A 93 -2.25 7.54 19.38
C ILE A 93 -2.45 6.94 20.79
N VAL A 94 -3.68 6.59 21.15
CA VAL A 94 -4.01 5.99 22.45
C VAL A 94 -3.29 4.66 22.65
N LEU A 95 -3.28 3.79 21.64
CA LEU A 95 -2.62 2.50 21.71
C LEU A 95 -1.09 2.65 21.83
N GLY A 96 -0.51 3.58 21.07
CA GLY A 96 0.91 3.92 21.15
C GLY A 96 1.31 4.45 22.52
N TRP A 97 0.49 5.33 23.10
CA TRP A 97 0.68 5.83 24.47
C TRP A 97 0.56 4.72 25.52
N MET A 98 -0.42 3.82 25.37
CA MET A 98 -0.62 2.71 26.31
C MET A 98 0.57 1.74 26.30
N LEU A 99 1.10 1.39 25.13
CA LEU A 99 2.29 0.53 25.01
C LEU A 99 3.56 1.18 25.57
N MET A 100 3.69 2.51 25.42
CA MET A 100 4.76 3.26 26.07
C MET A 100 4.64 3.19 27.61
N ARG A 101 3.43 3.36 28.16
CA ARG A 101 3.18 3.29 29.61
C ARG A 101 3.44 1.89 30.17
N LEU A 102 3.11 0.85 29.41
CA LEU A 102 3.33 -0.55 29.78
C LEU A 102 4.79 -1.01 29.63
N ARG A 103 5.70 -0.16 29.13
CA ARG A 103 7.12 -0.46 28.88
C ARG A 103 7.35 -1.75 28.06
N VAL A 104 6.43 -2.05 27.14
CA VAL A 104 6.53 -3.24 26.27
C VAL A 104 7.72 -3.14 25.30
N LEU A 105 8.11 -1.91 24.96
CA LEU A 105 9.19 -1.60 24.02
C LEU A 105 10.11 -0.51 24.60
N PRO A 106 11.41 -0.50 24.24
CA PRO A 106 12.36 0.48 24.74
C PRO A 106 12.06 1.89 24.21
N GLY A 107 12.06 2.88 25.12
CA GLY A 107 12.00 4.30 24.79
C GLY A 107 10.71 4.73 24.08
N THR A 108 10.86 5.58 23.06
CA THR A 108 9.75 6.15 22.26
C THR A 108 9.42 5.33 21.02
N THR A 109 10.07 4.17 20.84
CA THR A 109 9.92 3.30 19.65
C THR A 109 8.46 2.89 19.40
N ALA A 110 7.72 2.54 20.45
CA ALA A 110 6.30 2.19 20.35
C ALA A 110 5.44 3.35 19.82
N LEU A 111 5.75 4.57 20.24
CA LEU A 111 5.02 5.77 19.84
C LEU A 111 5.23 6.04 18.35
N TRP A 112 6.48 5.95 17.88
CA TRP A 112 6.84 6.14 16.47
C TRP A 112 6.33 5.02 15.55
N GLY A 113 6.32 3.77 16.03
CA GLY A 113 5.86 2.61 15.26
C GLY A 113 4.34 2.58 15.04
N ILE A 114 3.57 3.11 16.00
CA ILE A 114 2.10 3.07 15.96
C ILE A 114 1.51 4.36 15.38
N SER A 115 2.23 5.48 15.48
CA SER A 115 1.77 6.77 14.99
C SER A 115 1.34 6.70 13.51
N PRO A 116 0.15 7.22 13.17
CA PRO A 116 -0.26 7.39 11.79
C PRO A 116 0.54 8.53 11.15
N GLY A 117 1.26 8.24 10.06
CA GLY A 117 2.08 9.25 9.37
C GLY A 117 2.85 8.68 8.18
N ALA A 118 3.56 9.55 7.47
CA ALA A 118 4.45 9.14 6.38
C ALA A 118 5.61 8.29 6.95
N ALA A 119 5.66 7.03 6.54
CA ALA A 119 6.55 6.01 7.10
C ALA A 119 8.00 6.49 7.21
N THR A 120 8.52 7.08 6.13
CA THR A 120 9.89 7.61 6.04
C THR A 120 10.17 8.72 7.06
N ALA A 121 9.21 9.63 7.27
CA ALA A 121 9.36 10.72 8.24
C ALA A 121 9.37 10.18 9.68
N MET A 122 8.52 9.19 9.98
CA MET A 122 8.46 8.59 11.31
C MET A 122 9.71 7.78 11.65
N VAL A 123 10.29 7.06 10.68
CA VAL A 123 11.57 6.34 10.86
C VAL A 123 12.73 7.32 11.08
N LEU A 124 12.77 8.43 10.35
CA LEU A 124 13.77 9.48 10.54
C LEU A 124 13.65 10.15 11.92
N MET A 125 12.44 10.42 12.37
CA MET A 125 12.21 10.99 13.70
C MET A 125 12.59 9.98 14.79
N ALA A 126 12.24 8.70 14.65
CA ALA A 126 12.67 7.67 15.59
C ALA A 126 14.20 7.64 15.76
N ASP A 127 14.93 7.69 14.65
CA ASP A 127 16.39 7.76 14.64
C ASP A 127 16.91 9.00 15.37
N ALA A 128 16.33 10.18 15.11
CA ALA A 128 16.68 11.44 15.76
C ALA A 128 16.43 11.45 17.27
N PHE A 129 15.45 10.67 17.75
CA PHE A 129 15.12 10.51 19.17
C PHE A 129 15.78 9.28 19.83
N GLY A 130 16.73 8.63 19.14
CA GLY A 130 17.48 7.48 19.66
C GLY A 130 16.66 6.20 19.80
N ALA A 131 15.51 6.11 19.14
CA ALA A 131 14.69 4.91 19.06
C ALA A 131 15.18 4.00 17.92
N ASP A 132 14.81 2.72 17.98
CA ASP A 132 15.19 1.76 16.94
C ASP A 132 14.39 2.02 15.64
N SER A 133 15.01 2.74 14.71
CA SER A 133 14.45 3.13 13.42
C SER A 133 14.09 1.92 12.54
N ARG A 134 14.79 0.79 12.69
CA ARG A 134 14.48 -0.45 11.97
C ARG A 134 13.21 -1.08 12.52
N LEU A 135 13.09 -1.17 13.84
CA LEU A 135 11.90 -1.71 14.50
C LEU A 135 10.66 -0.87 14.20
N VAL A 136 10.80 0.47 14.15
CA VAL A 136 9.71 1.38 13.74
C VAL A 136 9.27 1.12 12.30
N GLY A 137 10.20 0.97 11.36
CA GLY A 137 9.88 0.64 9.97
C GLY A 137 9.15 -0.70 9.86
N PHE A 138 9.62 -1.72 10.57
CA PHE A 138 8.96 -3.02 10.65
C PHE A 138 7.52 -2.91 11.17
N MET A 139 7.30 -2.19 12.27
CA MET A 139 5.97 -1.99 12.86
C MET A 139 4.99 -1.32 11.88
N GLN A 140 5.47 -0.34 11.12
CA GLN A 140 4.63 0.37 10.15
C GLN A 140 4.15 -0.54 9.01
N TYR A 141 5.02 -1.40 8.48
CA TYR A 141 4.64 -2.37 7.46
C TYR A 141 3.80 -3.52 8.02
N MET A 142 4.13 -3.99 9.22
CA MET A 142 3.34 -5.01 9.92
C MET A 142 1.90 -4.54 10.15
N ARG A 143 1.71 -3.28 10.54
CA ARG A 143 0.38 -2.68 10.67
C ARG A 143 -0.41 -2.74 9.37
N VAL A 144 0.21 -2.35 8.25
CA VAL A 144 -0.44 -2.40 6.93
C VAL A 144 -0.87 -3.84 6.60
N LEU A 145 0.00 -4.81 6.88
CA LEU A 145 -0.32 -6.22 6.71
C LEU A 145 -1.50 -6.66 7.60
N CYS A 146 -1.48 -6.33 8.89
CA CYS A 146 -2.57 -6.67 9.82
C CYS A 146 -3.90 -6.05 9.38
N VAL A 147 -3.92 -4.76 9.02
CA VAL A 147 -5.14 -4.09 8.56
C VAL A 147 -5.66 -4.74 7.27
N ALA A 148 -4.79 -5.04 6.31
CA ALA A 148 -5.17 -5.71 5.07
C ALA A 148 -5.72 -7.13 5.32
N LEU A 149 -5.11 -7.89 6.24
CA LEU A 149 -5.55 -9.21 6.66
C LEU A 149 -6.91 -9.15 7.34
N THR A 150 -7.07 -8.26 8.33
CA THR A 150 -8.33 -8.09 9.06
C THR A 150 -9.45 -7.67 8.12
N ALA A 151 -9.22 -6.68 7.25
CA ALA A 151 -10.21 -6.24 6.28
C ALA A 151 -10.62 -7.38 5.33
N SER A 152 -9.65 -8.15 4.84
CA SER A 152 -9.91 -9.31 3.97
C SER A 152 -10.71 -10.41 4.68
N LEU A 153 -10.38 -10.70 5.93
CA LEU A 153 -11.04 -11.73 6.74
C LEU A 153 -12.47 -11.31 7.12
N VAL A 154 -12.64 -10.06 7.55
CA VAL A 154 -13.93 -9.43 7.84
C VAL A 154 -14.83 -9.47 6.62
N ALA A 155 -14.32 -9.06 5.44
CA ALA A 155 -15.09 -9.11 4.21
C ALA A 155 -15.53 -10.53 3.84
N ARG A 156 -14.63 -11.52 4.01
CA ARG A 156 -14.94 -12.93 3.78
C ARG A 156 -15.98 -13.47 4.77
N TRP A 157 -15.86 -13.12 6.05
CA TRP A 157 -16.79 -13.57 7.10
C TRP A 157 -18.18 -12.96 6.94
N TRP A 158 -18.28 -11.70 6.53
CA TRP A 158 -19.56 -11.05 6.26
C TRP A 158 -20.20 -11.49 4.94
N GLY A 159 -19.58 -12.42 4.20
CA GLY A 159 -20.10 -12.88 2.91
C GLY A 159 -20.19 -11.76 1.89
N VAL A 160 -19.31 -10.75 1.98
CA VAL A 160 -19.23 -9.72 0.95
C VAL A 160 -18.74 -10.41 -0.32
N ASP A 161 -19.67 -10.72 -1.21
CA ASP A 161 -19.36 -11.24 -2.53
C ASP A 161 -18.51 -10.19 -3.25
N MET A 162 -17.21 -10.44 -3.34
CA MET A 162 -16.24 -9.61 -4.06
C MET A 162 -16.43 -9.69 -5.59
N GLY A 163 -17.62 -10.10 -6.04
CA GLY A 163 -17.94 -10.51 -7.41
C GLY A 163 -17.22 -11.79 -7.82
N HIS A 164 -17.75 -12.46 -8.84
CA HIS A 164 -16.95 -13.41 -9.63
C HIS A 164 -15.75 -12.63 -10.18
N ARG A 165 -14.57 -12.85 -9.59
CA ARG A 165 -13.33 -12.33 -10.16
C ARG A 165 -13.15 -13.02 -11.51
N PRO A 166 -13.14 -12.29 -12.62
CA PRO A 166 -12.85 -12.91 -13.91
C PRO A 166 -11.49 -13.63 -13.79
N PRO A 167 -11.34 -14.80 -14.44
CA PRO A 167 -10.10 -15.54 -14.39
C PRO A 167 -8.94 -14.62 -14.77
N VAL A 168 -7.83 -14.69 -14.02
CA VAL A 168 -6.64 -13.89 -14.28
C VAL A 168 -6.03 -14.36 -15.61
N ILE A 169 -6.34 -13.64 -16.68
CA ILE A 169 -5.70 -13.85 -17.98
C ILE A 169 -4.33 -13.19 -17.90
N TRP A 170 -3.28 -13.99 -17.79
CA TRP A 170 -1.91 -13.51 -17.66
C TRP A 170 -1.40 -12.80 -18.93
N PHE A 171 -1.90 -13.22 -20.09
CA PHE A 171 -1.51 -12.67 -21.40
C PHE A 171 -2.75 -12.38 -22.24
N PRO A 172 -3.49 -11.29 -21.94
CA PRO A 172 -4.57 -10.85 -22.80
C PRO A 172 -4.00 -10.21 -24.09
N PRO A 173 -4.72 -10.27 -25.21
CA PRO A 173 -4.34 -9.53 -26.41
C PRO A 173 -4.23 -8.04 -26.08
N LEU A 174 -3.10 -7.42 -26.45
CA LEU A 174 -2.75 -6.06 -26.08
C LEU A 174 -3.35 -5.06 -27.08
N PRO A 175 -4.39 -4.28 -26.70
CA PRO A 175 -4.78 -3.12 -27.49
C PRO A 175 -3.65 -2.07 -27.38
N VAL A 176 -2.80 -2.05 -28.41
CA VAL A 176 -1.64 -1.15 -28.54
C VAL A 176 -1.95 0.30 -28.18
N PRO A 177 -3.07 0.93 -28.61
CA PRO A 177 -3.35 2.33 -28.26
C PRO A 177 -3.61 2.53 -26.76
N GLN A 178 -4.39 1.65 -26.12
CA GLN A 178 -4.72 1.77 -24.70
C GLN A 178 -3.51 1.47 -23.82
N PHE A 179 -2.68 0.52 -24.25
CA PHE A 179 -1.42 0.20 -23.60
C PHE A 179 -0.42 1.38 -23.68
N ALA A 180 -0.32 2.03 -24.84
CA ALA A 180 0.51 3.23 -25.02
C ALA A 180 0.04 4.40 -24.15
N VAL A 181 -1.28 4.62 -24.03
CA VAL A 181 -1.84 5.64 -23.13
C VAL A 181 -1.48 5.35 -21.68
N THR A 182 -1.64 4.09 -21.23
CA THR A 182 -1.29 3.69 -19.86
C THR A 182 0.20 3.91 -19.56
N LEU A 183 1.09 3.53 -20.49
CA LEU A 183 2.53 3.81 -20.37
C LEU A 183 2.82 5.32 -20.34
N GLY A 184 2.13 6.10 -21.18
CA GLY A 184 2.23 7.56 -21.19
C GLY A 184 1.79 8.19 -19.87
N LEU A 185 0.71 7.68 -19.26
CA LEU A 185 0.22 8.12 -17.95
C LEU A 185 1.20 7.79 -16.82
N ILE A 186 1.77 6.59 -16.83
CA ILE A 186 2.79 6.18 -15.85
C ILE A 186 4.05 7.03 -16.01
N GLY A 187 4.60 7.11 -17.22
CA GLY A 187 5.82 7.86 -17.51
C GLY A 187 5.65 9.35 -17.24
N GLY A 188 4.59 9.94 -17.81
CA GLY A 188 4.24 11.35 -17.63
C GLY A 188 3.91 11.69 -16.19
N GLY A 189 3.14 10.84 -15.50
CA GLY A 189 2.81 11.01 -14.08
C GLY A 189 4.04 10.93 -13.18
N VAL A 190 4.98 10.02 -13.44
CA VAL A 190 6.25 9.93 -12.70
C VAL A 190 7.14 11.16 -12.95
N VAL A 191 7.23 11.63 -14.19
CA VAL A 191 8.01 12.83 -14.53
C VAL A 191 7.39 14.07 -13.87
N LEU A 192 6.07 14.21 -13.94
CA LEU A 192 5.35 15.33 -13.33
C LEU A 192 5.42 15.29 -11.80
N ALA A 193 5.33 14.10 -11.20
CA ALA A 193 5.51 13.91 -9.76
C ALA A 193 6.88 14.37 -9.28
N ARG A 194 7.93 14.04 -10.04
CA ARG A 194 9.29 14.50 -9.76
C ARG A 194 9.43 16.02 -9.87
N ARG A 195 8.72 16.65 -10.81
CA ARG A 195 8.75 18.11 -10.98
C ARG A 195 7.97 18.86 -9.91
N LEU A 196 6.85 18.32 -9.45
CA LEU A 196 5.97 18.98 -8.48
C LEU A 196 6.36 18.70 -7.02
N ALA A 197 7.36 17.85 -6.77
CA ALA A 197 7.82 17.47 -5.43
C ALA A 197 6.72 17.00 -4.46
N VAL A 198 5.63 16.45 -5.01
CA VAL A 198 4.47 16.02 -4.22
C VAL A 198 4.78 14.69 -3.51
N PRO A 199 4.62 14.61 -2.18
CA PRO A 199 4.71 13.35 -1.46
C PRO A 199 3.73 12.33 -2.05
N ALA A 200 4.20 11.12 -2.37
CA ALA A 200 3.43 10.07 -3.06
C ALA A 200 2.90 10.45 -4.48
N GLY A 201 3.47 11.48 -5.12
CA GLY A 201 3.02 11.93 -6.45
C GLY A 201 3.10 10.86 -7.55
N ALA A 202 4.07 9.94 -7.48
CA ALA A 202 4.22 8.85 -8.46
C ALA A 202 3.04 7.86 -8.45
N LEU A 203 2.25 7.82 -7.38
CA LEU A 203 1.01 7.05 -7.29
C LEU A 203 -0.22 7.94 -7.56
N LEU A 204 -0.27 9.12 -6.95
CA LEU A 204 -1.44 10.01 -7.01
C LEU A 204 -1.69 10.59 -8.40
N LEU A 205 -0.63 10.96 -9.13
CA LEU A 205 -0.78 11.57 -10.47
C LEU A 205 -1.28 10.56 -11.51
N PRO A 206 -0.70 9.35 -11.67
CA PRO A 206 -1.26 8.33 -12.56
C PRO A 206 -2.67 7.90 -12.18
N LEU A 207 -3.02 7.90 -10.88
CA LEU A 207 -4.37 7.65 -10.41
C LEU A 207 -5.34 8.73 -10.89
N ALA A 208 -5.04 10.00 -10.62
CA ALA A 208 -5.91 11.12 -11.00
C ALA A 208 -6.07 11.22 -12.52
N LEU A 209 -4.97 11.08 -13.27
CA LEU A 209 -4.98 11.09 -14.72
C LEU A 209 -5.70 9.86 -15.30
N GLY A 210 -5.56 8.69 -14.67
CA GLY A 210 -6.27 7.47 -15.05
C GLY A 210 -7.78 7.61 -14.91
N VAL A 211 -8.25 8.16 -13.79
CA VAL A 211 -9.68 8.44 -13.56
C VAL A 211 -10.19 9.46 -14.60
N ALA A 212 -9.47 10.56 -14.81
CA ALA A 212 -9.86 11.58 -15.80
C ALA A 212 -9.91 11.03 -17.24
N ALA A 213 -8.97 10.17 -17.61
CA ALA A 213 -8.92 9.55 -18.93
C ALA A 213 -10.06 8.55 -19.15
N GLN A 214 -10.50 7.84 -18.09
CA GLN A 214 -11.66 6.95 -18.14
C GLN A 214 -12.97 7.73 -18.30
N ASP A 215 -13.14 8.82 -17.56
CA ASP A 215 -14.37 9.61 -17.59
C ASP A 215 -14.52 10.42 -18.90
N GLY A 216 -13.41 10.83 -19.52
CA GLY A 216 -13.41 11.66 -20.74
C GLY A 216 -13.26 10.93 -22.08
N GLY A 217 -12.85 9.66 -22.08
CA GLY A 217 -12.25 9.05 -23.28
C GLY A 217 -12.45 7.55 -23.52
N GLY A 218 -13.46 6.92 -22.91
CA GLY A 218 -13.89 5.56 -23.31
C GLY A 218 -12.83 4.46 -23.19
N LEU A 219 -12.10 4.44 -22.06
CA LEU A 219 -11.26 3.31 -21.62
C LEU A 219 -12.02 2.38 -20.67
#